data_AF-A0A2V6MYH3-F1
#
_entry.id   AF-A0A2V6MYH3-F1
#
_cell.length_a   1.000
_cell.length_b   1.000
_cell.length_c   1.000
_cell.angle_alpha   90.00
_cell.angle_beta   90.00
_cell.angle_gamma   90.00
#
_symmetry.space_group_name_H-M   'P 1'
#
loop_
_entity.id
_entity.type
_entity.pdbx_description
1 polymer ?
#
loop_
_entity_poly.entity_id
_entity_poly.type
_entity_poly.pdbx_seq_one_letter_code
_entity_poly.pdbx_strand_id
1 'polypeptide(L)'
;DEDGPPANLPQPEILSRNGSYMAYRCLQEHVGRFRDFLREHGKTHEEQELIAAKLMGRWRSGAPLTLAPEKDDPALGADLQRNNDFNYKEMDPHGYAVPLGSHMRRMNPRDTAANMNRRRMIRRGATYGPHLPEDAPEDGVERGIAAFVICGSLIRQFEFAQNVWANDRNFHELGNERDPIIGAQDGTLEYKIPKRPIRKKITGLPAFTTVRGGAYFFLPGIKALRYLATLDEVH
;
A
#
# COMPACT_ATOMS: atom_id res chain seq x y z
N ASP A 1 -9.56 8.66 -21.27
CA ASP A 1 -8.77 7.48 -20.89
C ASP A 1 -8.47 6.71 -22.18
N GLU A 2 -7.98 5.48 -22.09
CA GLU A 2 -7.77 4.62 -23.29
C GLU A 2 -9.07 4.33 -24.06
N ASP A 3 -10.24 4.61 -23.48
CA ASP A 3 -11.57 4.46 -24.12
C ASP A 3 -12.13 5.81 -24.63
N GLY A 4 -11.35 6.89 -24.56
CA GLY A 4 -11.76 8.24 -25.01
C GLY A 4 -12.08 9.22 -23.87
N PRO A 5 -12.55 10.44 -24.18
CA PRO A 5 -12.93 11.41 -23.15
C PRO A 5 -14.11 10.90 -22.31
N PRO A 6 -14.12 11.11 -20.99
CA PRO A 6 -15.25 10.72 -20.15
C PRO A 6 -16.54 11.38 -20.64
N ALA A 7 -17.62 10.61 -20.75
CA ALA A 7 -18.96 11.17 -21.00
C ALA A 7 -19.47 11.89 -19.74
N ASN A 8 -20.35 12.88 -19.94
CA ASN A 8 -21.02 13.63 -18.86
C ASN A 8 -20.06 14.35 -17.89
N LEU A 9 -19.00 14.96 -18.42
CA LEU A 9 -18.11 15.78 -17.59
C LEU A 9 -18.89 16.95 -16.96
N PRO A 10 -18.62 17.27 -15.69
CA PRO A 10 -19.23 18.42 -15.04
C PRO A 10 -18.96 19.70 -15.84
N GLN A 11 -20.00 20.51 -16.02
CA GLN A 11 -19.91 21.83 -16.62
C GLN A 11 -19.79 22.91 -15.52
N PRO A 12 -19.00 23.98 -15.74
CA PRO A 12 -18.23 24.25 -16.95
C PRO A 12 -16.95 23.39 -17.07
N GLU A 13 -16.59 22.99 -18.31
CA GLU A 13 -15.43 22.13 -18.62
C GLU A 13 -14.12 22.63 -17.97
N ILE A 14 -13.97 23.95 -17.80
CA ILE A 14 -12.79 24.55 -17.16
C ILE A 14 -12.53 24.01 -15.76
N LEU A 15 -13.57 23.58 -15.03
CA LEU A 15 -13.45 23.02 -13.68
C LEU A 15 -12.94 21.57 -13.66
N SER A 16 -13.16 20.80 -14.73
CA SER A 16 -12.83 19.37 -14.77
C SER A 16 -11.50 19.07 -15.47
N ARG A 17 -10.99 19.95 -16.35
CA ARG A 17 -9.71 19.74 -17.05
C ARG A 17 -8.50 19.91 -16.16
N ASN A 18 -7.51 19.05 -16.37
CA ASN A 18 -6.22 19.03 -15.66
C ASN A 18 -6.36 18.99 -14.13
N GLY A 19 -7.50 18.53 -13.64
CA GLY A 19 -7.70 18.20 -12.24
C GLY A 19 -7.39 16.73 -11.98
N SER A 20 -7.35 16.37 -10.70
CA SER A 20 -7.16 15.00 -10.24
C SER A 20 -7.99 14.77 -8.99
N TYR A 21 -8.32 13.52 -8.67
CA TYR A 21 -8.85 13.18 -7.36
C TYR A 21 -7.72 12.88 -6.38
N MET A 22 -7.98 13.13 -5.09
CA MET A 22 -7.10 12.77 -3.99
C MET A 22 -7.91 12.05 -2.91
N ALA A 23 -7.48 10.84 -2.58
CA ALA A 23 -7.91 10.14 -1.38
C ALA A 23 -6.95 10.47 -0.23
N TYR A 24 -7.51 11.03 0.84
CA TYR A 24 -6.81 11.22 2.10
C TYR A 24 -7.23 10.11 3.08
N ARG A 25 -6.24 9.51 3.75
CA ARG A 25 -6.43 8.59 4.86
C ARG A 25 -5.46 8.92 5.97
N CYS A 26 -5.97 9.19 7.16
CA CYS A 26 -5.17 9.19 8.37
C CYS A 26 -5.14 7.76 8.93
N LEU A 27 -3.97 7.12 8.86
CA LEU A 27 -3.73 5.80 9.40
C LEU A 27 -2.85 5.94 10.63
N GLN A 28 -3.38 5.58 11.81
CA GLN A 28 -2.57 5.32 12.98
C GLN A 28 -1.81 4.00 12.77
N GLU A 29 -0.53 3.97 13.12
CA GLU A 29 0.34 2.80 13.05
C GLU A 29 0.68 2.33 14.47
N HIS A 30 0.40 1.06 14.77
CA HIS A 30 0.70 0.41 16.05
C HIS A 30 2.09 -0.20 16.01
N VAL A 31 3.12 0.65 16.08
CA VAL A 31 4.53 0.26 15.87
C VAL A 31 5.01 -0.75 16.92
N GLY A 32 4.65 -0.54 18.20
CA GLY A 32 5.01 -1.47 19.26
C GLY A 32 4.35 -2.83 19.05
N ARG A 33 3.06 -2.85 18.70
CA ARG A 33 2.34 -4.08 18.34
C ARG A 33 2.98 -4.81 17.17
N PHE A 34 3.41 -4.10 16.13
CA PHE A 34 4.10 -4.72 14.99
C PHE A 34 5.43 -5.35 15.43
N ARG A 35 6.24 -4.65 16.24
CA ARG A 35 7.50 -5.19 16.79
C ARG A 35 7.27 -6.40 17.70
N ASP A 36 6.24 -6.39 18.55
CA ASP A 36 5.83 -7.53 19.37
C ASP A 36 5.46 -8.74 18.51
N PHE A 37 4.65 -8.52 17.47
CA PHE A 37 4.27 -9.55 16.51
C PHE A 37 5.48 -10.18 15.82
N LEU A 38 6.47 -9.38 15.43
CA LEU A 38 7.70 -9.91 14.83
C LEU A 38 8.44 -10.81 15.83
N ARG A 39 8.62 -10.36 17.09
CA ARG A 39 9.25 -11.15 18.15
C ARG A 39 8.53 -12.46 18.44
N GLU A 40 7.20 -12.46 18.42
CA GLU A 40 6.41 -13.67 18.61
C GLU A 40 6.64 -14.71 17.50
N HIS A 41 6.86 -14.24 16.27
CA HIS A 41 6.96 -15.11 15.10
C HIS A 41 8.39 -15.35 14.61
N GLY A 42 9.42 -14.65 15.09
CA GLY A 42 10.83 -14.82 14.70
C GLY A 42 11.75 -14.97 15.91
N LYS A 43 12.56 -16.03 15.93
CA LYS A 43 13.46 -16.36 17.06
C LYS A 43 14.72 -15.51 17.06
N THR A 44 15.19 -15.10 15.89
CA THR A 44 16.35 -14.23 15.72
C THR A 44 15.94 -12.91 15.10
N HIS A 45 16.80 -11.89 15.21
CA HIS A 45 16.57 -10.60 14.58
C HIS A 45 16.42 -10.72 13.06
N GLU A 46 17.22 -11.58 12.43
CA GLU A 46 17.15 -11.83 10.98
C GLU A 46 15.82 -12.49 10.57
N GLU A 47 15.30 -13.43 11.38
CA GLU A 47 13.99 -14.03 11.14
C GLU A 47 12.87 -13.01 11.29
N GLN A 48 12.96 -12.13 12.28
CA GLN A 48 12.00 -11.03 12.50
C GLN A 48 11.98 -10.08 11.31
N GLU A 49 13.15 -9.65 10.83
CA GLU A 49 13.27 -8.77 9.68
C GLU A 49 12.82 -9.44 8.38
N LEU A 50 13.08 -10.74 8.19
CA LEU A 50 12.56 -11.48 7.06
C LEU A 50 11.02 -11.56 7.10
N ILE A 51 10.40 -11.76 8.27
CA ILE A 51 8.93 -11.75 8.39
C ILE A 51 8.37 -10.37 8.04
N ALA A 52 8.97 -9.29 8.57
CA ALA A 52 8.58 -7.93 8.22
C ALA A 52 8.68 -7.68 6.71
N ALA A 53 9.79 -8.12 6.10
CA ALA A 53 10.00 -8.04 4.68
C ALA A 53 8.96 -8.84 3.90
N LYS A 54 8.59 -10.06 4.35
CA LYS A 54 7.56 -10.88 3.71
C LYS A 54 6.20 -10.20 3.77
N LEU A 55 5.79 -9.62 4.91
CA LEU A 55 4.53 -8.88 5.01
C LEU A 55 4.48 -7.68 4.05
N MET A 56 5.59 -6.94 3.92
CA MET A 56 5.66 -5.73 3.11
C MET A 56 5.91 -6.00 1.62
N GLY A 57 6.74 -6.99 1.30
CA GLY A 57 7.32 -7.27 -0.01
C GLY A 57 8.71 -6.64 -0.25
N ARG A 58 9.25 -5.91 0.72
CA ARG A 58 10.57 -5.26 0.69
C ARG A 58 11.20 -5.28 2.08
N TRP A 59 12.53 -5.32 2.12
CA TRP A 59 13.29 -5.05 3.35
C TRP A 59 13.15 -3.59 3.77
N ARG A 60 13.49 -3.27 5.03
CA ARG A 60 13.45 -1.89 5.55
C ARG A 60 14.34 -0.93 4.78
N SER A 61 15.44 -1.42 4.21
CA SER A 61 16.31 -0.64 3.32
C SER A 61 15.63 -0.19 2.01
N GLY A 62 14.52 -0.84 1.64
CA GLY A 62 13.86 -0.69 0.36
C GLY A 62 14.20 -1.78 -0.65
N ALA A 63 15.17 -2.67 -0.39
CA ALA A 63 15.50 -3.77 -1.29
C ALA A 63 14.29 -4.69 -1.54
N PRO A 64 13.90 -4.96 -2.80
CA PRO A 64 12.76 -5.81 -3.09
C PRO A 64 13.09 -7.28 -2.88
N LEU A 65 12.19 -8.00 -2.20
CA LEU A 65 12.35 -9.44 -1.95
C LEU A 65 12.46 -10.26 -3.23
N THR A 66 11.91 -9.80 -4.37
CA THR A 66 12.08 -10.47 -5.67
C THR A 66 13.54 -10.56 -6.10
N LEU A 67 14.39 -9.60 -5.71
CA LEU A 67 15.80 -9.54 -6.07
C LEU A 67 16.74 -9.93 -4.92
N ALA A 68 16.29 -9.78 -3.67
CA ALA A 68 17.02 -10.13 -2.46
C ALA A 68 16.15 -10.98 -1.52
N PRO A 69 15.85 -12.25 -1.84
CA PRO A 69 14.81 -13.03 -1.17
C PRO A 69 15.15 -13.53 0.23
N GLU A 70 16.43 -13.63 0.56
CA GLU A 70 16.93 -14.28 1.78
C GLU A 70 17.55 -13.32 2.78
N LYS A 71 18.17 -12.23 2.31
CA LYS A 71 18.87 -11.24 3.14
C LYS A 71 18.70 -9.85 2.56
N ASP A 72 18.68 -8.84 3.43
CA ASP A 72 18.67 -7.45 3.03
C ASP A 72 19.93 -7.07 2.24
N ASP A 73 19.76 -6.16 1.27
CA ASP A 73 20.81 -5.54 0.47
C ASP A 73 20.56 -4.02 0.43
N PRO A 74 21.10 -3.26 1.39
CA PRO A 74 20.90 -1.82 1.44
C PRO A 74 21.42 -1.06 0.22
N ALA A 75 22.47 -1.58 -0.45
CA ALA A 75 22.98 -0.97 -1.67
C ALA A 75 21.98 -1.12 -2.82
N LEU A 76 21.36 -2.30 -2.95
CA LEU A 76 20.24 -2.48 -3.86
C LEU A 76 19.05 -1.60 -3.49
N GLY A 77 18.71 -1.48 -2.20
CA GLY A 77 17.60 -0.63 -1.74
C GLY A 77 17.76 0.84 -2.13
N ALA A 78 18.99 1.37 -2.04
CA ALA A 78 19.33 2.75 -2.39
C ALA A 78 19.44 3.01 -3.90
N ASP A 79 19.61 1.98 -4.73
CA ASP A 79 19.77 2.12 -6.18
C ASP A 79 18.42 2.30 -6.89
N LEU A 80 18.09 3.54 -7.26
CA LEU A 80 16.84 3.90 -7.94
C LEU A 80 16.67 3.28 -9.33
N GLN A 81 17.74 2.80 -9.97
CA GLN A 81 17.66 2.12 -11.27
C GLN A 81 17.32 0.64 -11.10
N ARG A 82 17.69 0.03 -9.97
CA ARG A 82 17.58 -1.42 -9.76
C ARG A 82 16.48 -1.82 -8.77
N ASN A 83 16.19 -0.99 -7.77
CA ASN A 83 15.30 -1.34 -6.67
C ASN A 83 13.83 -1.54 -7.09
N ASN A 84 13.47 -1.27 -8.34
CA ASN A 84 12.13 -1.50 -8.88
C ASN A 84 12.11 -2.29 -10.19
N ASP A 85 13.28 -2.70 -10.69
CA ASP A 85 13.47 -3.44 -11.94
C ASP A 85 13.22 -4.94 -11.74
N PHE A 86 11.93 -5.29 -11.60
CA PHE A 86 11.49 -6.68 -11.47
C PHE A 86 10.03 -6.83 -11.89
N ASN A 87 9.63 -8.07 -12.13
CA ASN A 87 8.25 -8.48 -12.34
C ASN A 87 7.99 -9.78 -11.59
N TYR A 88 6.75 -10.25 -11.51
CA TYR A 88 6.44 -11.43 -10.69
C TYR A 88 6.18 -12.68 -11.51
N LYS A 89 5.61 -12.58 -12.72
CA LYS A 89 5.13 -13.75 -13.46
C LYS A 89 6.24 -14.77 -13.73
N GLU A 90 7.41 -14.29 -14.13
CA GLU A 90 8.56 -15.15 -14.44
C GLU A 90 9.50 -15.31 -13.23
N MET A 91 9.75 -14.23 -12.49
CA MET A 91 10.76 -14.22 -11.42
C MET A 91 10.27 -14.83 -10.10
N ASP A 92 8.96 -14.76 -9.82
CA ASP A 92 8.36 -15.26 -8.58
C ASP A 92 6.89 -15.70 -8.76
N PRO A 93 6.61 -16.65 -9.69
CA PRO A 93 5.24 -17.06 -10.03
C PRO A 93 4.45 -17.59 -8.85
N HIS A 94 5.13 -18.21 -7.88
CA HIS A 94 4.52 -18.89 -6.75
C HIS A 94 4.59 -18.11 -5.42
N GLY A 95 5.24 -16.94 -5.40
CA GLY A 95 5.33 -16.10 -4.21
C GLY A 95 6.29 -16.62 -3.14
N TYR A 96 7.31 -17.40 -3.50
CA TYR A 96 8.34 -17.84 -2.55
C TYR A 96 9.22 -16.67 -2.12
N ALA A 97 9.54 -15.77 -3.05
CA ALA A 97 10.28 -14.55 -2.75
C ALA A 97 9.35 -13.49 -2.12
N VAL A 98 8.26 -13.14 -2.79
CA VAL A 98 7.25 -12.17 -2.34
C VAL A 98 5.91 -12.88 -2.24
N PRO A 99 5.45 -13.27 -1.04
CA PRO A 99 4.15 -13.90 -0.87
C PRO A 99 3.05 -13.13 -1.61
N LEU A 100 2.08 -13.84 -2.20
CA LEU A 100 0.98 -13.19 -2.93
C LEU A 100 0.21 -12.20 -2.05
N GLY A 101 0.16 -12.47 -0.74
CA GLY A 101 -0.48 -11.61 0.25
C GLY A 101 0.29 -10.34 0.62
N SER A 102 1.57 -10.22 0.24
CA SER A 102 2.43 -9.08 0.64
C SER A 102 1.86 -7.75 0.18
N HIS A 103 2.01 -6.72 1.02
CA HIS A 103 1.46 -5.39 0.77
C HIS A 103 1.80 -4.84 -0.62
N MET A 104 3.10 -4.82 -0.97
CA MET A 104 3.55 -4.31 -2.27
C MET A 104 2.98 -5.12 -3.46
N ARG A 105 2.84 -6.44 -3.31
CA ARG A 105 2.36 -7.31 -4.39
C ARG A 105 0.85 -7.19 -4.59
N ARG A 106 0.09 -7.03 -3.51
CA ARG A 106 -1.34 -6.69 -3.59
C ARG A 106 -1.55 -5.31 -4.20
N MET A 107 -0.82 -4.30 -3.72
CA MET A 107 -1.02 -2.90 -4.16
C MET A 107 -0.48 -2.61 -5.56
N ASN A 108 0.36 -3.49 -6.11
CA ASN A 108 0.73 -3.50 -7.51
C ASN A 108 1.13 -4.92 -7.94
N PRO A 109 0.19 -5.71 -8.49
CA PRO A 109 0.46 -7.08 -8.94
C PRO A 109 1.30 -7.17 -10.23
N ARG A 110 1.75 -6.03 -10.77
CA ARG A 110 2.60 -5.93 -11.98
C ARG A 110 2.02 -6.74 -13.15
N ASP A 111 2.84 -7.57 -13.77
CA ASP A 111 2.54 -8.42 -14.92
C ASP A 111 1.64 -9.63 -14.61
N THR A 112 1.16 -9.78 -13.37
CA THR A 112 0.23 -10.84 -12.98
C THR A 112 -1.24 -10.40 -12.93
N ALA A 113 -1.53 -9.12 -13.20
CA ALA A 113 -2.90 -8.60 -13.30
C ALA A 113 -3.16 -7.89 -14.63
N ALA A 114 -4.42 -7.92 -15.06
CA ALA A 114 -4.86 -7.23 -16.28
C ALA A 114 -5.05 -5.72 -16.07
N ASN A 115 -4.88 -4.94 -17.14
CA ASN A 115 -5.19 -3.51 -17.20
C ASN A 115 -4.45 -2.64 -16.15
N MET A 116 -3.21 -2.97 -15.83
CA MET A 116 -2.45 -2.28 -14.77
C MET A 116 -2.26 -0.78 -14.98
N ASN A 117 -2.20 -0.30 -16.22
CA ASN A 117 -2.12 1.15 -16.51
C ASN A 117 -3.31 1.92 -15.94
N ARG A 118 -4.49 1.29 -15.85
CA ARG A 118 -5.72 1.89 -15.30
C ARG A 118 -5.77 1.89 -13.77
N ARG A 119 -4.77 1.29 -13.10
CA ARG A 119 -4.73 1.10 -11.64
C ARG A 119 -3.63 1.91 -10.95
N ARG A 120 -2.75 2.58 -11.71
CA ARG A 120 -1.63 3.33 -11.16
C ARG A 120 -2.10 4.52 -10.34
N MET A 121 -1.42 4.80 -9.23
CA MET A 121 -1.72 5.95 -8.36
C MET A 121 -0.42 6.62 -7.96
N ILE A 122 -0.48 7.90 -7.63
CA ILE A 122 0.65 8.65 -7.06
C ILE A 122 0.43 8.76 -5.56
N ARG A 123 1.44 8.40 -4.75
CA ARG A 123 1.38 8.52 -3.29
C ARG A 123 2.24 9.71 -2.85
N ARG A 124 1.69 10.58 -2.01
CA ARG A 124 2.35 11.74 -1.40
C ARG A 124 2.12 11.76 0.11
N GLY A 125 2.26 10.60 0.75
CA GLY A 125 2.05 10.46 2.19
C GLY A 125 3.21 11.05 3.01
N ALA A 126 2.90 11.42 4.24
CA ALA A 126 3.87 11.86 5.25
C ALA A 126 3.56 11.22 6.59
N THR A 127 4.59 10.91 7.37
CA THR A 127 4.42 10.40 8.73
C THR A 127 4.00 11.52 9.69
N TYR A 128 3.28 11.17 10.75
CA TYR A 128 2.91 12.06 11.85
C TYR A 128 3.11 11.38 13.20
N GLY A 129 3.17 12.19 14.25
CA GLY A 129 3.45 11.74 15.61
C GLY A 129 4.95 11.49 15.85
N PRO A 130 5.35 11.38 17.13
CA PRO A 130 6.73 11.15 17.49
C PRO A 130 7.18 9.72 17.12
N HIS A 131 8.46 9.60 16.74
CA HIS A 131 9.11 8.32 16.55
C HIS A 131 9.09 7.51 17.85
N LEU A 132 8.74 6.22 17.76
CA LEU A 132 8.92 5.28 18.85
C LEU A 132 10.34 4.73 18.79
N PRO A 133 11.21 5.01 19.78
CA PRO A 133 12.58 4.51 19.80
C PRO A 133 12.66 3.02 19.55
N GLU A 134 13.76 2.56 18.95
CA GLU A 134 14.00 1.13 18.80
C GLU A 134 13.95 0.43 20.18
N ASP A 135 13.42 -0.79 20.20
CA ASP A 135 13.20 -1.62 21.40
C ASP A 135 12.22 -1.09 22.46
N ALA A 136 11.71 0.14 22.33
CA ALA A 136 10.66 0.63 23.21
C ALA A 136 9.32 -0.11 22.98
N PRO A 137 8.56 -0.42 24.05
CA PRO A 137 7.21 -0.94 23.94
C PRO A 137 6.25 0.13 23.39
N GLU A 138 5.04 -0.27 22.99
CA GLU A 138 3.99 0.70 22.65
C GLU A 138 3.73 1.64 23.82
N ASP A 139 3.73 2.95 23.56
CA ASP A 139 3.63 4.01 24.59
C ASP A 139 2.25 4.69 24.61
N GLY A 140 1.33 4.25 23.75
CA GLY A 140 -0.01 4.81 23.62
C GLY A 140 -0.08 6.17 22.90
N VAL A 141 1.05 6.71 22.43
CA VAL A 141 1.08 7.98 21.69
C VAL A 141 0.67 7.74 20.23
N GLU A 142 -0.26 8.56 19.72
CA GLU A 142 -0.72 8.44 18.34
C GLU A 142 0.39 8.83 17.35
N ARG A 143 0.65 7.93 16.40
CA ARG A 143 1.61 8.07 15.31
C ARG A 143 1.12 7.31 14.10
N GLY A 144 1.64 7.65 12.93
CA GLY A 144 1.40 6.86 11.72
C GLY A 144 1.60 7.65 10.45
N ILE A 145 0.73 7.45 9.46
CA ILE A 145 0.84 8.06 8.14
C ILE A 145 -0.43 8.82 7.75
N ALA A 146 -0.25 10.08 7.35
CA ALA A 146 -1.21 10.84 6.57
C ALA A 146 -0.99 10.47 5.09
N ALA A 147 -1.78 9.53 4.59
CA ALA A 147 -1.67 9.03 3.23
C ALA A 147 -2.49 9.89 2.27
N PHE A 148 -1.81 10.54 1.32
CA PHE A 148 -2.42 11.26 0.20
C PHE A 148 -2.19 10.45 -1.07
N VAL A 149 -3.28 9.96 -1.68
CA VAL A 149 -3.24 9.11 -2.88
C VAL A 149 -3.96 9.83 -4.02
N ILE A 150 -3.20 10.22 -5.04
CA ILE A 150 -3.67 11.03 -6.16
C ILE A 150 -3.91 10.12 -7.37
N CYS A 151 -5.08 10.26 -7.99
CA CYS A 151 -5.51 9.43 -9.10
C CYS A 151 -6.53 10.13 -10.01
N GLY A 152 -6.76 9.58 -11.21
CA GLY A 152 -7.72 10.11 -12.18
C GLY A 152 -9.16 9.65 -11.92
N SER A 153 -9.35 8.59 -11.14
CA SER A 153 -10.65 8.02 -10.76
C SER A 153 -10.54 7.29 -9.44
N LEU A 154 -11.25 7.77 -8.41
CA LEU A 154 -11.29 7.12 -7.10
C LEU A 154 -11.83 5.69 -7.21
N ILE A 155 -12.90 5.49 -7.98
CA ILE A 155 -13.56 4.19 -8.14
C ILE A 155 -12.62 3.17 -8.80
N ARG A 156 -11.98 3.53 -9.93
CA ARG A 156 -11.15 2.59 -10.69
C ARG A 156 -9.79 2.34 -10.05
N GLN A 157 -9.32 3.24 -9.19
CA GLN A 157 -7.94 3.19 -8.67
C GLN A 157 -7.94 2.97 -7.15
N PHE A 158 -8.30 3.99 -6.36
CA PHE A 158 -8.16 3.92 -4.90
C PHE A 158 -9.14 2.91 -4.26
N GLU A 159 -10.43 3.04 -4.57
CA GLU A 159 -11.47 2.14 -4.04
C GLU A 159 -11.29 0.72 -4.56
N PHE A 160 -10.87 0.56 -5.82
CA PHE A 160 -10.56 -0.75 -6.35
C PHE A 160 -9.38 -1.39 -5.60
N ALA A 161 -8.28 -0.66 -5.40
CA ALA A 161 -7.14 -1.17 -4.66
C ALA A 161 -7.52 -1.56 -3.22
N GLN A 162 -8.31 -0.73 -2.51
CA GLN A 162 -8.74 -1.08 -1.15
C GLN A 162 -9.70 -2.26 -1.10
N ASN A 163 -10.74 -2.28 -1.93
CA ASN A 163 -11.77 -3.32 -1.82
C ASN A 163 -11.30 -4.64 -2.43
N VAL A 164 -10.68 -4.60 -3.61
CA VAL A 164 -10.37 -5.80 -4.41
C VAL A 164 -8.97 -6.31 -4.14
N TRP A 165 -7.99 -5.44 -3.91
CA TRP A 165 -6.61 -5.89 -3.69
C TRP A 165 -6.27 -6.02 -2.21
N ALA A 166 -6.65 -5.04 -1.38
CA ALA A 166 -6.32 -5.07 0.04
C ALA A 166 -7.27 -5.96 0.84
N ASN A 167 -8.58 -5.85 0.61
CA ASN A 167 -9.60 -6.45 1.49
C ASN A 167 -10.29 -7.72 0.97
N ASP A 168 -10.11 -8.08 -0.31
CA ASP A 168 -10.58 -9.37 -0.80
C ASP A 168 -9.76 -10.50 -0.16
N ARG A 169 -10.48 -11.42 0.50
CA ARG A 169 -9.92 -12.58 1.19
C ARG A 169 -9.38 -13.63 0.23
N ASN A 170 -9.79 -13.56 -1.04
CA ASN A 170 -9.52 -14.54 -2.09
C ASN A 170 -8.63 -14.00 -3.22
N PHE A 171 -7.99 -12.83 -3.01
CA PHE A 171 -7.07 -12.22 -3.96
C PHE A 171 -6.05 -13.25 -4.48
N HIS A 172 -5.97 -13.46 -5.81
CA HIS A 172 -5.06 -14.40 -6.46
C HIS A 172 -5.06 -15.81 -5.82
N GLU A 173 -6.25 -16.41 -5.65
CA GLU A 173 -6.43 -17.77 -5.11
C GLU A 173 -5.92 -17.96 -3.68
N LEU A 174 -5.61 -16.86 -2.99
CA LEU A 174 -5.48 -16.88 -1.55
C LEU A 174 -6.82 -17.29 -0.93
N GLY A 175 -6.78 -17.62 0.36
CA GLY A 175 -7.99 -17.94 1.10
C GLY A 175 -7.82 -17.50 2.53
N ASN A 176 -8.77 -16.72 3.03
CA ASN A 176 -8.72 -16.15 4.38
C ASN A 176 -7.53 -15.20 4.63
N GLU A 177 -7.09 -14.42 3.63
CA GLU A 177 -5.99 -13.46 3.79
C GLU A 177 -6.38 -12.08 3.24
N ARG A 178 -6.04 -11.02 3.97
CA ARG A 178 -6.07 -9.64 3.47
C ARG A 178 -4.64 -9.10 3.35
N ASP A 179 -4.50 -7.89 2.82
CA ASP A 179 -3.26 -7.14 2.94
C ASP A 179 -2.85 -7.04 4.43
N PRO A 180 -1.62 -7.44 4.79
CA PRO A 180 -1.24 -7.55 6.18
C PRO A 180 -1.04 -6.19 6.87
N ILE A 181 -0.88 -5.11 6.11
CA ILE A 181 -0.55 -3.77 6.64
C ILE A 181 -1.79 -2.88 6.68
N ILE A 182 -2.51 -2.79 5.56
CA ILE A 182 -3.64 -1.85 5.39
C ILE A 182 -4.99 -2.54 5.16
N GLY A 183 -5.01 -3.87 5.13
CA GLY A 183 -6.25 -4.63 5.12
C GLY A 183 -7.00 -4.47 6.44
N ALA A 184 -8.32 -4.48 6.39
CA ALA A 184 -9.15 -4.47 7.59
C ALA A 184 -9.02 -5.81 8.31
N GLN A 185 -8.15 -5.90 9.31
CA GLN A 185 -7.97 -7.11 10.11
C GLN A 185 -9.03 -7.18 11.22
N ASP A 186 -9.59 -8.36 11.44
CA ASP A 186 -10.57 -8.66 12.51
C ASP A 186 -10.03 -9.67 13.53
N GLY A 187 -8.74 -10.02 13.45
CA GLY A 187 -8.11 -11.01 14.32
C GLY A 187 -8.46 -12.47 13.98
N THR A 188 -9.18 -12.73 12.88
CA THR A 188 -9.50 -14.10 12.41
C THR A 188 -8.73 -14.49 11.14
N LEU A 189 -8.11 -13.52 10.49
CA LEU A 189 -7.44 -13.69 9.21
C LEU A 189 -6.07 -14.36 9.36
N GLU A 190 -5.62 -14.95 8.27
CA GLU A 190 -4.34 -15.64 8.17
C GLU A 190 -3.33 -14.80 7.38
N TYR A 191 -2.06 -15.20 7.49
CA TYR A 191 -1.02 -14.81 6.54
C TYR A 191 -0.12 -16.00 6.26
N LYS A 192 0.09 -16.31 4.97
CA LYS A 192 0.84 -17.52 4.57
C LYS A 192 2.13 -17.13 3.86
N ILE A 193 3.25 -17.59 4.41
CA ILE A 193 4.58 -17.45 3.81
C ILE A 193 4.92 -18.78 3.12
N PRO A 194 4.96 -18.83 1.78
CA PRO A 194 5.32 -20.03 1.05
C PRO A 194 6.73 -20.49 1.40
N LYS A 195 6.88 -21.78 1.73
CA LYS A 195 8.15 -22.43 2.03
C LYS A 195 8.02 -23.92 1.74
N ARG A 196 9.12 -24.56 1.31
CA ARG A 196 9.22 -26.01 1.16
C ARG A 196 10.01 -26.63 2.32
N PRO A 197 9.65 -27.83 2.81
CA PRO A 197 8.50 -28.63 2.39
C PRO A 197 7.16 -28.11 2.94
N ILE A 198 7.18 -27.34 4.03
CA ILE A 198 5.98 -26.87 4.72
C ILE A 198 5.97 -25.33 4.76
N ARG A 199 4.86 -24.74 4.32
CA ARG A 199 4.61 -23.29 4.42
C ARG A 199 4.51 -22.85 5.88
N LYS A 200 4.91 -21.62 6.17
CA LYS A 200 4.61 -20.99 7.45
C LYS A 200 3.24 -20.32 7.37
N LYS A 201 2.35 -20.66 8.30
CA LYS A 201 1.01 -20.06 8.42
C LYS A 201 0.95 -19.30 9.74
N ILE A 202 0.59 -18.03 9.66
CA ILE A 202 0.29 -17.18 10.81
C ILE A 202 -1.24 -17.06 10.87
N THR A 203 -1.81 -17.27 12.05
CA THR A 203 -3.26 -17.21 12.30
C THR A 203 -3.56 -16.06 13.24
N GLY A 204 -4.71 -15.41 13.04
CA GLY A 204 -5.14 -14.32 13.89
C GLY A 204 -4.32 -13.06 13.69
N LEU A 205 -3.98 -12.73 12.43
CA LEU A 205 -3.18 -11.56 12.10
C LEU A 205 -3.87 -10.30 12.68
N PRO A 206 -3.20 -9.54 13.57
CA PRO A 206 -3.79 -8.35 14.16
C PRO A 206 -3.75 -7.17 13.20
N ALA A 207 -4.54 -6.14 13.48
CA ALA A 207 -4.43 -4.87 12.77
C ALA A 207 -3.17 -4.11 13.25
N PHE A 208 -2.24 -3.84 12.33
CA PHE A 208 -1.10 -2.94 12.58
C PHE A 208 -1.42 -1.48 12.28
N THR A 209 -2.52 -1.22 11.58
CA THR A 209 -2.99 0.13 11.30
C THR A 209 -4.44 0.33 11.76
N THR A 210 -4.82 1.57 12.04
CA THR A 210 -6.20 1.95 12.34
C THR A 210 -6.54 3.23 11.60
N VAL A 211 -7.68 3.22 10.93
CA VAL A 211 -8.16 4.38 10.19
C VAL A 211 -8.75 5.37 11.18
N ARG A 212 -8.17 6.56 11.27
CA ARG A 212 -8.62 7.64 12.16
C ARG A 212 -9.52 8.64 11.45
N GLY A 213 -9.38 8.72 10.14
CA GLY A 213 -10.20 9.57 9.30
C GLY A 213 -9.80 9.48 7.84
N GLY A 214 -10.55 10.15 6.99
CA GLY A 214 -10.26 10.26 5.57
C GLY A 214 -11.30 11.09 4.87
N ALA A 215 -10.96 11.50 3.66
CA ALA A 215 -11.84 12.27 2.79
C ALA A 215 -11.42 12.10 1.34
N TYR A 216 -12.38 12.33 0.45
CA TYR A 216 -12.13 12.47 -0.98
C TYR A 216 -12.16 13.93 -1.37
N PHE A 217 -11.14 14.34 -2.08
CA PHE A 217 -10.99 15.69 -2.59
C PHE A 217 -10.87 15.66 -4.11
N PHE A 218 -11.32 16.74 -4.72
CA PHE A 218 -10.94 17.08 -6.08
C PHE A 218 -9.86 18.17 -6.03
N LEU A 219 -8.76 17.94 -6.73
CA LEU A 219 -7.67 18.89 -6.92
C LEU A 219 -7.89 19.57 -8.27
N PRO A 220 -8.46 20.78 -8.31
CA PRO A 220 -8.69 21.50 -9.57
C PRO A 220 -7.36 21.88 -10.23
N GLY A 221 -7.35 21.92 -11.57
CA GLY A 221 -6.22 22.45 -12.32
C GLY A 221 -6.04 23.95 -12.10
N ILE A 222 -4.84 24.48 -12.41
CA ILE A 222 -4.54 25.91 -12.19
C ILE A 222 -5.50 26.84 -12.92
N LYS A 223 -5.97 26.48 -14.12
CA LYS A 223 -6.97 27.26 -14.87
C LYS A 223 -8.33 27.27 -14.17
N ALA A 224 -8.75 26.15 -13.60
CA ALA A 224 -9.99 26.04 -12.82
C ALA A 224 -9.92 26.92 -11.57
N LEU A 225 -8.80 26.89 -10.84
CA LEU A 225 -8.59 27.75 -9.67
C LEU A 225 -8.66 29.24 -10.01
N ARG A 226 -8.01 29.66 -11.11
CA ARG A 226 -8.11 31.04 -11.60
C ARG A 226 -9.53 31.44 -11.96
N TYR A 227 -10.27 30.54 -12.62
CA TYR A 227 -11.67 30.78 -12.95
C TYR A 227 -12.54 30.95 -11.69
N LEU A 228 -12.40 30.05 -10.70
CA LEU A 228 -13.12 30.15 -9.44
C LEU A 228 -12.85 31.48 -8.72
N ALA A 229 -11.60 31.95 -8.73
CA ALA A 229 -11.22 33.22 -8.12
C ALA A 229 -11.85 34.46 -8.80
N THR A 230 -12.27 34.36 -10.06
CA THR A 230 -12.95 35.47 -10.77
C THR A 230 -14.46 35.54 -10.50
N LEU A 231 -15.04 34.52 -9.87
CA LEU A 231 -16.49 34.50 -9.61
C LEU A 231 -16.91 35.47 -8.51
N ASP A 232 -16.00 35.86 -7.60
CA ASP A 232 -16.25 36.82 -6.53
C ASP A 232 -16.25 38.29 -7.01
N GLU A 233 -15.79 38.55 -8.25
CA GLU A 233 -15.76 39.89 -8.86
C GLU A 233 -17.09 40.28 -9.56
N VAL A 234 -18.09 39.38 -9.51
CA VAL A 234 -19.41 39.59 -10.11
C VAL A 234 -20.46 39.77 -8.99
N HIS A 235 -20.29 40.82 -8.19
CA HIS A 235 -21.32 41.34 -7.28
C HIS A 235 -21.41 42.86 -7.36
#